data_AF-A0A9D1FW79-F1
#
_entry.id   AF-A0A9D1FW79-F1
#
_cell.length_a   1.000
_cell.length_b   1.000
_cell.length_c   1.000
_cell.angle_alpha   90.00
_cell.angle_beta   90.00
_cell.angle_gamma   90.00
#
_symmetry.space_group_name_H-M   'P 1'
#
loop_
_entity.id
_entity.type
_entity.pdbx_description
1 polymer ?
#
loop_
_entity_poly.entity_id
_entity_poly.type
_entity_poly.pdbx_seq_one_letter_code
_entity_poly.pdbx_strand_id
1 'polypeptide(L)'
;MTISILKNAVPLLKKSIEFNSSRTPGYRMTNTKYYTKSPLMPKIESHKFSTRDGIKCEFSTKSFQDGSKLDVFRLPDEIIKVVKNRFGEIKAFKSSIEQHNSNPEKTYEKAKEVISAKTRNFLA
;
A
#
# COMPACT_ATOMS: atom_id res chain seq x y z
N MET A 1 10.38 22.59 18.15
CA MET A 1 9.74 21.38 18.71
C MET A 1 10.37 20.17 18.02
N THR A 2 11.45 19.66 18.60
CA THR A 2 12.27 18.59 18.04
C THR A 2 11.55 17.26 18.24
N ILE A 3 11.18 16.61 17.13
CA ILE A 3 10.62 15.26 17.14
C ILE A 3 11.70 14.36 17.72
N SER A 4 11.51 13.90 18.96
CA SER A 4 12.30 12.82 19.55
C SER A 4 12.03 11.56 18.72
N ILE A 5 12.86 11.33 17.70
CA ILE A 5 12.76 10.13 16.86
C ILE A 5 13.00 8.93 17.78
N LEU A 6 11.92 8.16 17.97
CA LEU A 6 11.81 6.82 18.55
C LEU A 6 13.17 6.12 18.80
N LYS A 7 13.72 6.25 20.01
CA LYS A 7 14.88 5.46 20.48
C LYS A 7 14.61 3.95 20.55
N ASN A 8 13.36 3.51 20.33
CA ASN A 8 12.90 2.12 20.42
C ASN A 8 12.37 1.56 19.09
N ALA A 9 12.66 2.19 17.94
CA ALA A 9 12.20 1.66 16.66
C ALA A 9 12.96 0.35 16.33
N VAL A 10 12.27 -0.79 16.41
CA VAL A 10 12.83 -2.08 15.99
C VAL A 10 13.02 -2.04 14.47
N PRO A 11 14.24 -2.31 13.96
CA PRO A 11 14.48 -2.30 12.53
C PRO A 11 13.66 -3.40 11.84
N LEU A 12 13.01 -3.03 10.73
CA LEU A 12 12.25 -3.97 9.92
C LEU A 12 13.21 -4.71 8.97
N LEU A 13 13.11 -6.03 8.94
CA LEU A 13 13.64 -6.84 7.85
C LEU A 13 12.80 -6.61 6.60
N LYS A 14 13.46 -6.65 5.43
CA LYS A 14 12.86 -6.41 4.12
C LYS A 14 13.12 -7.62 3.21
N LYS A 15 12.07 -8.13 2.58
CA LYS A 15 12.16 -9.11 1.50
C LYS A 15 11.41 -8.59 0.28
N SER A 16 12.11 -8.42 -0.84
CA SER A 16 11.54 -7.92 -2.10
C SER A 16 11.67 -8.96 -3.21
N ILE A 17 10.65 -9.03 -4.06
CA ILE A 17 10.64 -9.80 -5.30
C ILE A 17 10.22 -8.85 -6.41
N GLU A 18 10.99 -8.83 -7.50
CA GLU A 18 10.72 -8.01 -8.68
C GLU A 18 10.29 -8.91 -9.84
N PHE A 19 9.29 -8.45 -10.57
CA PHE A 19 8.76 -9.08 -11.77
C PHE A 19 8.84 -8.08 -12.91
N ASN A 20 9.42 -8.49 -14.04
CA ASN A 20 9.40 -7.71 -15.27
C ASN A 20 8.20 -8.14 -16.12
N SER A 21 7.51 -7.17 -16.72
CA SER A 21 6.45 -7.48 -17.69
C SER A 21 7.07 -8.10 -18.94
N SER A 22 6.47 -9.19 -19.42
CA SER A 22 6.85 -9.83 -20.69
C SER A 22 6.33 -9.06 -21.91
N ARG A 23 5.34 -8.20 -21.74
CA ARG A 23 4.65 -7.50 -22.84
C ARG A 23 4.99 -6.02 -22.97
N THR A 24 5.27 -5.34 -21.85
CA THR A 24 5.56 -3.90 -21.86
C THR A 24 6.99 -3.66 -21.39
N PRO A 25 7.92 -3.35 -22.32
CA PRO A 25 9.32 -3.10 -22.00
C PRO A 25 9.48 -2.04 -20.91
N GLY A 26 10.17 -2.39 -19.83
CA GLY A 26 10.43 -1.49 -18.72
C GLY A 26 9.29 -1.35 -17.72
N TYR A 27 8.15 -2.04 -17.89
CA TYR A 27 7.10 -2.12 -16.87
C TYR A 27 7.45 -3.21 -15.84
N ARG A 28 7.38 -2.86 -14.56
CA ARG A 28 7.82 -3.73 -13.45
C ARG A 28 6.83 -3.71 -12.31
N MET A 29 6.70 -4.86 -11.67
CA MET A 29 5.99 -5.02 -10.40
C MET A 29 6.99 -5.42 -9.31
N THR A 30 7.03 -4.68 -8.21
CA THR A 30 7.85 -5.01 -7.04
C THR A 30 6.94 -5.32 -5.86
N ASN A 31 7.04 -6.53 -5.34
CA ASN A 31 6.35 -6.95 -4.12
C ASN A 31 7.35 -6.96 -2.98
N THR A 32 7.08 -6.21 -1.91
CA THR A 32 7.95 -6.13 -0.73
C THR A 32 7.19 -6.47 0.54
N LYS A 33 7.82 -7.26 1.41
CA LYS A 33 7.35 -7.56 2.75
C LYS A 33 8.32 -6.97 3.78
N TYR A 34 7.77 -6.31 4.79
CA TYR A 34 8.51 -5.82 5.95
C TYR A 34 7.98 -6.48 7.21
N TYR A 35 8.88 -6.93 8.07
CA TYR A 35 8.57 -7.62 9.32
C TYR A 35 9.74 -7.51 10.30
N THR A 36 9.47 -7.56 11.60
CA THR A 36 10.50 -7.69 12.64
C THR A 36 10.96 -9.15 12.77
N LYS A 37 12.11 -9.40 13.40
CA LYS A 37 12.65 -10.76 13.61
C LYS A 37 11.76 -11.63 14.51
N SER A 38 11.28 -11.09 15.62
CA SER A 38 10.36 -11.75 16.56
C SER A 38 9.67 -10.68 17.43
N PRO A 39 8.32 -10.67 17.53
CA PRO A 39 7.36 -11.40 16.69
C PRO A 39 7.50 -11.00 15.22
N LEU A 40 6.90 -11.70 14.25
CA LEU A 40 6.88 -11.27 12.84
C LEU A 40 5.87 -10.12 12.60
N MET A 41 5.93 -9.05 13.42
CA MET A 41 4.96 -7.96 13.45
C MET A 41 5.61 -6.58 13.71
N PRO A 42 5.22 -5.54 12.98
CA PRO A 42 4.09 -5.48 12.06
C PRO A 42 4.40 -6.17 10.73
N LYS A 43 3.38 -6.84 10.17
CA LYS A 43 3.45 -7.36 8.81
C LYS A 43 3.01 -6.25 7.86
N ILE A 44 3.96 -5.67 7.13
CA ILE A 44 3.69 -4.68 6.09
C ILE A 44 3.95 -5.36 4.74
N GLU A 45 3.01 -5.25 3.82
CA GLU A 45 3.15 -5.71 2.44
C GLU A 45 2.94 -4.53 1.51
N SER A 46 3.76 -4.41 0.47
CA SER A 46 3.62 -3.38 -0.55
C SER A 46 3.73 -3.96 -1.95
N HIS A 47 2.86 -3.51 -2.83
CA HIS A 47 2.79 -3.83 -4.25
C HIS A 47 3.00 -2.56 -5.05
N LYS A 48 4.08 -2.50 -5.82
CA LYS A 48 4.48 -1.30 -6.55
C LYS A 48 4.55 -1.59 -8.04
N PHE A 49 3.92 -0.74 -8.83
CA PHE A 49 4.00 -0.77 -10.29
C PHE A 49 4.80 0.43 -10.78
N SER A 50 5.80 0.18 -11.61
CA SER A 50 6.72 1.22 -12.10
C SER A 50 7.03 1.04 -13.58
N THR A 51 7.34 2.15 -14.25
CA THR A 51 7.97 2.15 -15.59
C THR A 51 9.36 2.80 -15.47
N ARG A 52 10.03 2.97 -16.60
CA ARG A 52 11.28 3.77 -16.68
C ARG A 52 11.11 5.21 -16.17
N ASP A 53 9.91 5.79 -16.31
CA ASP A 53 9.60 7.16 -15.86
C ASP A 53 9.22 7.22 -14.37
N GLY A 54 9.35 6.12 -13.64
CA GLY A 54 9.13 6.06 -12.20
C GLY A 54 7.88 5.29 -11.79
N ILE A 55 7.45 5.51 -10.54
CA ILE A 55 6.35 4.78 -9.92
C ILE A 55 5.03 5.27 -10.49
N LYS A 56 4.22 4.34 -11.00
CA LYS A 56 2.87 4.64 -11.52
C LYS A 56 1.81 4.45 -10.46
N CYS A 57 1.95 3.45 -9.59
CA CYS A 57 1.14 3.35 -8.39
C CYS A 57 1.79 2.39 -7.38
N GLU A 58 1.39 2.53 -6.13
CA GLU A 58 1.78 1.65 -5.04
C GLU A 58 0.60 1.41 -4.10
N PHE A 59 0.37 0.17 -3.73
CA PHE A 59 -0.50 -0.22 -2.65
C PHE A 59 0.35 -0.74 -1.50
N SER A 60 0.07 -0.34 -0.27
CA SER A 60 0.68 -0.91 0.93
C SER A 60 -0.39 -1.25 1.95
N THR A 61 -0.24 -2.36 2.65
CA THR A 61 -1.09 -2.73 3.79
C THR A 61 -0.22 -3.07 4.99
N LYS A 62 -0.61 -2.58 6.16
CA LYS A 62 -0.05 -2.97 7.45
C LYS A 62 -1.13 -3.70 8.23
N SER A 63 -0.86 -4.95 8.59
CA SER A 63 -1.72 -5.70 9.51
C SER A 63 -1.26 -5.49 10.95
N PHE A 64 -2.21 -5.28 11.85
CA PHE A 64 -1.99 -5.15 13.29
C PHE A 64 -2.34 -6.46 14.01
N GLN A 65 -1.94 -6.58 15.28
CA GLN A 65 -2.14 -7.80 16.07
C GLN A 65 -3.62 -8.14 16.32
N ASP A 66 -4.47 -7.12 16.41
CA ASP A 66 -5.92 -7.26 16.59
C ASP A 66 -6.68 -7.62 15.29
N GLY A 67 -5.95 -7.81 14.18
CA GLY A 67 -6.50 -8.08 12.85
C GLY A 67 -6.96 -6.84 12.10
N SER A 68 -6.89 -5.64 12.70
CA SER A 68 -7.11 -4.39 11.97
C SER A 68 -6.03 -4.19 10.90
N LYS A 69 -6.34 -3.34 9.91
CA LYS A 69 -5.44 -3.05 8.78
C LYS A 69 -5.39 -1.56 8.49
N LEU A 70 -4.20 -1.09 8.13
CA LEU A 70 -4.00 0.21 7.49
C LEU A 70 -3.61 -0.03 6.04
N ASP A 71 -4.49 0.36 5.14
CA ASP A 71 -4.27 0.34 3.70
C ASP A 71 -3.89 1.73 3.22
N VAL A 72 -2.90 1.80 2.34
CA VAL A 72 -2.40 3.03 1.74
C VAL A 72 -2.29 2.83 0.24
N PHE A 73 -3.09 3.58 -0.52
CA PHE A 73 -3.01 3.66 -1.97
C PHE A 73 -2.25 4.93 -2.33
N ARG A 74 -1.23 4.80 -3.16
CA ARG A 74 -0.50 5.90 -3.78
C ARG A 74 -0.74 5.77 -5.28
N LEU A 75 -1.77 6.46 -5.74
CA LEU A 75 -2.14 6.58 -7.15
C LEU A 75 -1.40 7.78 -7.75
N PRO A 76 -1.37 7.94 -9.09
CA PRO A 76 -0.65 9.05 -9.74
C PRO A 76 -0.97 10.43 -9.14
N ASP A 77 -2.26 10.69 -8.88
CA ASP A 77 -2.76 12.01 -8.48
C ASP A 77 -3.37 12.01 -7.07
N GLU A 78 -3.31 10.88 -6.36
CA GLU A 78 -4.05 10.71 -5.11
C GLU A 78 -3.36 9.76 -4.13
N ILE A 79 -3.31 10.16 -2.86
CA ILE A 79 -2.93 9.29 -1.76
C ILE A 79 -4.16 9.04 -0.88
N ILE A 80 -4.54 7.78 -0.74
CA ILE A 80 -5.67 7.35 0.09
C ILE A 80 -5.14 6.50 1.23
N LYS A 81 -5.56 6.79 2.45
CA LYS A 81 -5.26 6.04 3.67
C LYS A 81 -6.56 5.54 4.28
N VAL A 82 -6.66 4.26 4.54
CA VAL A 82 -7.87 3.61 5.07
C VAL A 82 -7.50 2.73 6.24
N VAL A 83 -8.08 2.97 7.40
CA VAL A 83 -8.01 2.07 8.55
C VAL A 83 -9.27 1.23 8.58
N LYS A 84 -9.12 -0.09 8.62
CA LYS A 84 -10.22 -1.04 8.73
C LYS A 84 -10.07 -1.86 9.99
N ASN A 85 -11.20 -2.26 10.60
CA ASN A 85 -11.18 -3.28 11.64
C ASN A 85 -10.98 -4.69 11.05
N ARG A 86 -10.94 -5.71 11.91
CA ARG A 86 -10.80 -7.11 11.51
C ARG A 86 -11.92 -7.66 10.60
N PHE A 87 -13.07 -6.99 10.58
CA PHE A 87 -14.22 -7.36 9.75
C PHE A 87 -14.24 -6.65 8.39
N GLY A 88 -13.28 -5.75 8.15
CA GLY A 88 -13.18 -4.98 6.91
C GLY A 88 -13.92 -3.64 6.92
N GLU A 89 -14.62 -3.30 8.01
CA GLU A 89 -15.33 -2.02 8.12
C GLU A 89 -14.33 -0.86 8.21
N ILE A 90 -14.57 0.20 7.43
CA ILE A 90 -13.76 1.42 7.46
C ILE A 90 -14.00 2.16 8.79
N LYS A 91 -12.94 2.32 9.58
CA LYS A 91 -12.95 3.09 10.85
C LYS A 91 -12.33 4.47 10.72
N ALA A 92 -11.42 4.65 9.76
CA ALA A 92 -10.89 5.96 9.41
C ALA A 92 -10.53 5.99 7.92
N PHE A 93 -10.72 7.14 7.30
CA PHE A 93 -10.43 7.36 5.89
C PHE A 93 -9.82 8.75 5.71
N LYS A 94 -8.82 8.85 4.83
CA LYS A 94 -8.30 10.13 4.37
C LYS A 94 -7.80 10.02 2.94
N SER A 95 -8.30 10.87 2.07
CA SER A 95 -7.74 11.14 0.75
C SER A 95 -7.00 12.48 0.73
N SER A 96 -5.95 12.58 -0.08
CA SER A 96 -5.32 13.86 -0.44
C SER A 96 -6.20 14.73 -1.34
N ILE A 97 -7.22 14.16 -1.99
CA ILE A 97 -8.25 14.89 -2.73
C ILE A 97 -9.43 15.10 -1.78
N GLU A 98 -9.69 16.36 -1.40
CA GLU A 98 -10.64 16.68 -0.33
C GLU A 98 -12.06 16.15 -0.61
N GLN A 99 -12.53 16.29 -1.85
CA GLN A 99 -13.87 15.88 -2.28
C GLN A 99 -14.10 14.38 -2.07
N HIS A 100 -13.05 13.57 -2.21
CA HIS A 100 -13.15 12.11 -2.06
C HIS A 100 -13.38 11.67 -0.61
N ASN A 101 -13.13 12.53 0.39
CA ASN A 101 -13.43 12.24 1.79
C ASN A 101 -14.94 12.18 2.09
N SER A 102 -15.78 12.74 1.21
CA SER A 102 -17.25 12.71 1.36
C SER A 102 -17.87 11.34 1.09
N ASN A 103 -17.17 10.45 0.38
CA ASN A 103 -17.64 9.09 0.09
C ASN A 103 -16.52 8.05 0.22
N PRO A 104 -16.10 7.71 1.46
CA PRO A 104 -14.99 6.80 1.74
C PRO A 104 -15.10 5.42 1.08
N GLU A 105 -16.27 4.79 1.19
CA GLU A 105 -16.55 3.45 0.64
C GLU A 105 -16.34 3.42 -0.87
N LYS A 106 -17.01 4.32 -1.61
CA LYS A 106 -16.92 4.39 -3.06
C LYS A 106 -15.49 4.71 -3.53
N THR A 107 -14.80 5.63 -2.85
CA THR A 107 -13.42 5.98 -3.20
C THR A 107 -12.47 4.80 -2.96
N TYR A 108 -12.62 4.11 -1.84
CA TYR A 108 -11.82 2.94 -1.51
C TYR A 108 -12.03 1.79 -2.51
N GLU A 109 -13.27 1.49 -2.91
CA GLU A 109 -13.55 0.49 -3.95
C GLU A 109 -12.91 0.86 -5.30
N LYS A 110 -13.00 2.13 -5.71
CA LYS A 110 -12.37 2.61 -6.94
C LYS A 110 -10.84 2.47 -6.89
N ALA A 111 -10.23 2.77 -5.74
CA ALA A 111 -8.79 2.63 -5.55
C ALA A 111 -8.32 1.16 -5.65
N LYS A 112 -9.09 0.22 -5.07
CA LYS A 112 -8.84 -1.21 -5.25
C LYS A 112 -8.93 -1.62 -6.72
N GLU A 113 -9.93 -1.14 -7.45
CA GLU A 113 -10.10 -1.47 -8.86
C GLU A 113 -8.92 -0.97 -9.71
N VAL A 114 -8.37 0.22 -9.41
CA VAL A 114 -7.16 0.72 -10.09
C VAL A 114 -5.97 -0.23 -9.90
N ILE A 115 -5.72 -0.68 -8.67
CA ILE A 115 -4.61 -1.61 -8.37
C ILE A 115 -4.85 -2.98 -9.03
N SER A 116 -6.08 -3.48 -8.98
CA SER A 116 -6.47 -4.73 -9.64
C SER A 116 -6.28 -4.65 -11.16
N ALA A 117 -6.68 -3.55 -11.80
CA ALA A 117 -6.46 -3.32 -13.22
C ALA A 117 -4.98 -3.27 -13.58
N LYS A 118 -4.14 -2.62 -12.76
CA LYS A 118 -2.68 -2.59 -12.97
C LYS A 118 -2.04 -3.96 -12.84
N THR A 119 -2.52 -4.78 -11.90
CA THR A 119 -2.11 -6.18 -11.75
C THR A 119 -2.49 -7.00 -12.98
N ARG A 120 -3.75 -6.90 -13.44
CA ARG A 120 -4.21 -7.62 -14.63
C ARG A 120 -3.41 -7.22 -15.87
N ASN A 121 -3.18 -5.93 -16.09
CA ASN A 121 -2.38 -5.44 -17.21
C ASN A 121 -0.90 -5.85 -17.12
N PHE A 122 -0.39 -6.13 -15.92
CA PHE A 122 0.96 -6.66 -15.74
C PHE A 122 1.04 -8.15 -16.11
N LEU A 123 0.01 -8.93 -15.77
CA LEU A 123 -0.04 -10.38 -15.95
C LEU A 123 -0.55 -10.83 -17.32
N ALA A 124 -1.43 -10.04 -17.94
CA ALA A 124 -1.99 -10.32 -19.27
C ALA A 124 -0.88 -10.35 -20.30
#